data_AF-A0A3L7W3D7-F1
#
_entry.id   AF-A0A3L7W3D7-F1
#
_cell.length_a   1.000
_cell.length_b   1.000
_cell.length_c   1.000
_cell.angle_alpha   90.00
_cell.angle_beta   90.00
_cell.angle_gamma   90.00
#
_symmetry.space_group_name_H-M   'P 1'
#
loop_
_entity.id
_entity.type
_entity.pdbx_description
1 polymer ?
#
loop_
_entity_poly.entity_id
_entity_poly.type
_entity_poly.pdbx_seq_one_letter_code
_entity_poly.pdbx_strand_id
1 'polypeptide(L)'
;MSTAHRVTQVAAHLAAVAREWLLAPLGAAPAGAAGGQRLVDLGANRALRDLYARSHPADRAAATRLAAALRRAGGDADEEIAALLHDTAKGRTGLLARIVHVLEGSPHGGAARGPLGAQRQRLREHATRVVTIARGAGASPRSVAILTDLAELEANGVVRLAGDGAAARLFLLDSGGRA
;
A
#
# COMPACT_ATOMS: atom_id res chain seq x y z
N MET A 1 16.93 -5.95 3.35
CA MET A 1 15.79 -6.74 3.89
C MET A 1 16.27 -8.10 4.38
N SER A 2 15.99 -8.51 5.63
CA SER A 2 16.43 -9.79 6.21
C SER A 2 15.54 -10.98 5.79
N THR A 3 16.05 -12.22 5.92
CA THR A 3 15.27 -13.45 5.64
C THR A 3 14.03 -13.55 6.52
N ALA A 4 14.13 -13.24 7.82
CA ALA A 4 13.00 -13.24 8.73
C ALA A 4 11.88 -12.28 8.28
N HIS A 5 12.25 -11.09 7.80
CA HIS A 5 11.28 -10.13 7.28
C HIS A 5 10.55 -10.63 6.04
N ARG A 6 11.27 -11.29 5.11
CA ARG A 6 10.67 -11.92 3.92
C ARG A 6 9.66 -13.00 4.31
N VAL A 7 10.00 -13.85 5.28
CA VAL A 7 9.09 -14.89 5.78
C VAL A 7 7.83 -14.28 6.37
N THR A 8 7.97 -13.24 7.20
CA THR A 8 6.82 -12.53 7.78
C THR A 8 5.93 -11.89 6.70
N GLN A 9 6.52 -11.27 5.67
CA GLN A 9 5.74 -10.71 4.56
C GLN A 9 4.98 -11.80 3.77
N VAL A 10 5.63 -12.92 3.46
CA VAL A 10 4.97 -14.05 2.79
C VAL A 10 3.83 -14.60 3.64
N ALA A 11 4.05 -14.81 4.94
CA ALA A 11 3.03 -15.26 5.87
C ALA A 11 1.84 -14.28 5.94
N ALA A 12 2.11 -12.98 5.97
CA ALA A 12 1.07 -11.95 5.94
C ALA A 12 0.25 -11.98 4.63
N HIS A 13 0.89 -12.22 3.48
CA HIS A 13 0.20 -12.39 2.21
C HIS A 13 -0.74 -13.60 2.24
N LEU A 14 -0.25 -14.75 2.71
CA LEU A 14 -1.04 -15.98 2.83
C LEU A 14 -2.22 -15.80 3.79
N ALA A 15 -1.99 -15.23 4.97
CA ALA A 15 -3.02 -14.99 5.97
C ALA A 15 -4.12 -14.07 5.44
N ALA A 16 -3.76 -13.01 4.71
CA ALA A 16 -4.73 -12.08 4.14
C ALA A 16 -5.58 -12.73 3.04
N VAL A 17 -4.98 -13.56 2.18
CA VAL A 17 -5.72 -14.30 1.15
C VAL A 17 -6.62 -15.36 1.77
N ALA A 18 -6.13 -16.12 2.76
CA ALA A 18 -6.93 -17.10 3.49
C ALA A 18 -8.13 -16.43 4.18
N ARG A 19 -7.92 -15.26 4.81
CA ARG A 19 -9.01 -14.50 5.42
C ARG A 19 -10.06 -14.08 4.40
N GLU A 20 -9.63 -13.61 3.23
CA GLU A 20 -10.55 -13.18 2.16
C GLU A 20 -11.34 -14.35 1.57
N TRP A 21 -10.68 -15.45 1.25
CA TRP A 21 -11.28 -16.51 0.43
C TRP A 21 -11.89 -17.65 1.24
N LEU A 22 -11.36 -17.93 2.43
CA LEU A 22 -11.79 -19.04 3.25
C LEU A 22 -12.66 -18.58 4.41
N LEU A 23 -12.25 -17.51 5.10
CA LEU A 23 -12.93 -17.09 6.34
C LEU A 23 -14.07 -16.10 6.08
N ALA A 24 -13.96 -15.21 5.09
CA ALA A 24 -15.03 -14.26 4.80
C ALA A 24 -16.36 -14.91 4.39
N PRO A 25 -16.38 -16.00 3.59
CA PRO A 25 -17.61 -16.76 3.33
C PRO A 25 -18.24 -17.36 4.60
N LEU A 26 -17.45 -17.52 5.67
CA LEU A 26 -17.89 -18.05 6.97
C LEU A 26 -18.26 -16.92 7.96
N GLY A 27 -18.37 -15.67 7.50
CA GLY A 27 -18.77 -14.52 8.32
C GLY A 27 -17.63 -13.72 8.94
N ALA A 28 -16.37 -14.06 8.67
CA ALA A 28 -15.24 -13.22 9.11
C ALA A 28 -15.18 -11.91 8.30
N ALA A 29 -14.81 -10.80 8.95
CA ALA A 29 -14.61 -9.55 8.24
C ALA A 29 -13.46 -9.68 7.20
N PRO A 30 -13.65 -9.24 5.93
CA PRO A 30 -12.63 -9.25 4.89
C PRO A 30 -11.32 -8.54 5.28
N ALA A 31 -10.24 -8.88 4.59
CA ALA A 31 -8.96 -8.22 4.84
C ALA A 31 -9.03 -6.73 4.47
N GLY A 32 -8.86 -5.86 5.47
CA GLY A 32 -8.94 -4.40 5.32
C GLY A 32 -10.36 -3.82 5.32
N ALA A 33 -11.37 -4.56 5.79
CA ALA A 33 -12.73 -4.02 5.95
C ALA A 33 -12.75 -2.72 6.77
N ALA A 34 -11.96 -2.63 7.85
CA ALA A 34 -11.83 -1.43 8.66
C ALA A 34 -11.21 -0.25 7.90
N GLY A 35 -10.27 -0.49 6.98
CA GLY A 35 -9.71 0.56 6.12
C GLY A 35 -10.75 1.06 5.11
N GLY A 36 -11.56 0.16 4.56
CA GLY A 36 -12.67 0.52 3.69
C GLY A 36 -13.72 1.38 4.39
N GLN A 37 -14.09 1.03 5.62
CA GLN A 37 -14.98 1.85 6.45
C GLN A 37 -14.33 3.20 6.79
N ARG A 38 -13.04 3.21 7.12
CA ARG A 38 -12.33 4.46 7.43
C ARG A 38 -12.35 5.44 6.25
N LEU A 39 -12.23 4.95 5.01
CA LEU A 39 -12.38 5.81 3.83
C LEU A 39 -13.78 6.44 3.76
N VAL A 40 -14.84 5.73 4.17
CA VAL A 40 -16.19 6.30 4.26
C VAL A 40 -16.24 7.39 5.33
N ASP A 41 -15.70 7.12 6.52
CA ASP A 41 -15.70 8.05 7.64
C ASP A 41 -14.89 9.33 7.34
N LEU A 42 -13.86 9.23 6.51
CA LEU A 42 -13.04 10.35 6.04
C LEU A 42 -13.67 11.10 4.85
N GLY A 43 -14.87 10.71 4.41
CA GLY A 43 -15.56 11.36 3.29
C GLY A 43 -14.96 11.06 1.92
N ALA A 44 -14.18 9.97 1.78
CA ALA A 44 -13.59 9.60 0.50
C ALA A 44 -14.67 9.28 -0.53
N ASN A 45 -14.51 9.83 -1.74
CA ASN A 45 -15.45 9.60 -2.83
C ASN A 45 -15.50 8.11 -3.25
N ARG A 46 -16.50 7.74 -4.06
CA ARG A 46 -16.68 6.36 -4.50
C ARG A 46 -15.47 5.80 -5.26
N ALA A 47 -14.82 6.59 -6.11
CA ALA A 47 -13.69 6.13 -6.91
C ALA A 47 -12.48 5.74 -6.04
N LEU A 48 -12.18 6.49 -4.98
CA LEU A 48 -11.12 6.16 -4.03
C LEU A 48 -11.43 4.88 -3.24
N ARG A 49 -12.69 4.72 -2.81
CA ARG A 49 -13.15 3.51 -2.14
C ARG A 49 -13.06 2.29 -3.05
N ASP A 50 -13.42 2.44 -4.32
CA ASP A 50 -13.32 1.37 -5.31
C ASP A 50 -11.85 1.01 -5.63
N LEU A 51 -10.94 1.98 -5.65
CA LEU A 51 -9.50 1.71 -5.77
C LEU A 51 -8.99 0.85 -4.63
N TYR A 52 -9.30 1.25 -3.39
CA TYR A 52 -8.94 0.48 -2.20
C TYR A 52 -9.54 -0.93 -2.23
N ALA A 53 -10.83 -1.05 -2.54
CA ALA A 53 -11.52 -2.34 -2.57
C ALA A 53 -10.96 -3.32 -3.61
N ARG A 54 -10.40 -2.80 -4.72
CA ARG A 54 -9.74 -3.60 -5.77
C ARG A 54 -8.30 -3.98 -5.44
N SER A 55 -7.70 -3.45 -4.39
CA SER A 55 -6.35 -3.84 -3.97
C SER A 55 -6.29 -5.30 -3.52
N HIS A 56 -5.10 -5.89 -3.55
CA HIS A 56 -4.89 -7.22 -3.04
C HIS A 56 -5.21 -7.27 -1.53
N PRO A 57 -5.79 -8.38 -0.99
CA PRO A 57 -6.15 -8.48 0.42
C PRO A 57 -5.03 -8.10 1.39
N ALA A 58 -3.80 -8.49 1.07
CA ALA A 58 -2.64 -8.18 1.88
C ALA A 58 -2.30 -6.69 1.93
N ASP A 59 -2.45 -5.96 0.81
CA ASP A 59 -2.22 -4.51 0.77
C ASP A 59 -3.30 -3.79 1.57
N ARG A 60 -4.56 -4.19 1.39
CA ARG A 60 -5.66 -3.63 2.18
C ARG A 60 -5.41 -3.81 3.67
N ALA A 61 -4.94 -4.98 4.08
CA ALA A 61 -4.59 -5.24 5.48
C ALA A 61 -3.40 -4.39 5.95
N ALA A 62 -2.33 -4.27 5.16
CA ALA A 62 -1.16 -3.45 5.48
C ALA A 62 -1.51 -1.96 5.56
N ALA A 63 -2.14 -1.44 4.52
CA ALA A 63 -2.61 -0.05 4.44
C ALA A 63 -3.58 0.30 5.57
N THR A 64 -4.47 -0.62 5.98
CA THR A 64 -5.34 -0.42 7.15
C THR A 64 -4.54 -0.25 8.44
N ARG A 65 -3.52 -1.10 8.67
CA ARG A 65 -2.67 -1.01 9.86
C ARG A 65 -1.87 0.29 9.85
N LEU A 66 -1.34 0.68 8.69
CA LEU A 66 -0.57 1.88 8.49
C LEU A 66 -1.40 3.15 8.77
N ALA A 67 -2.59 3.25 8.19
CA ALA A 67 -3.52 4.35 8.45
C ALA A 67 -3.92 4.41 9.93
N ALA A 68 -4.17 3.25 10.56
CA ALA A 68 -4.45 3.22 11.99
C ALA A 68 -3.24 3.65 12.85
N ALA A 69 -2.02 3.33 12.43
CA ALA A 69 -0.80 3.77 13.11
C ALA A 69 -0.59 5.28 12.96
N LEU A 70 -0.79 5.84 11.76
CA LEU A 70 -0.73 7.28 11.51
C LEU A 70 -1.77 8.04 12.34
N ARG A 71 -3.01 7.55 12.38
CA ARG A 71 -4.05 8.14 13.21
C ARG A 71 -3.66 8.19 14.69
N ARG A 72 -3.07 7.11 15.21
CA ARG A 72 -2.57 7.07 16.61
C ARG A 72 -1.40 8.03 16.83
N ALA A 73 -0.62 8.33 15.79
CA ALA A 73 0.46 9.30 15.82
C ALA A 73 0.00 10.75 15.57
N GLY A 74 -1.32 10.99 15.47
CA GLY A 74 -1.88 12.32 15.22
C GLY A 74 -1.90 12.76 13.76
N GLY A 75 -1.73 11.84 12.81
CA GLY A 75 -1.87 12.12 11.38
C GLY A 75 -3.28 12.60 11.02
N ASP A 76 -3.35 13.49 10.03
CA ASP A 76 -4.61 14.07 9.57
C ASP A 76 -5.38 13.14 8.59
N ALA A 77 -6.55 13.61 8.13
CA ALA A 77 -7.40 12.87 7.20
C ALA A 77 -6.71 12.56 5.86
N ASP A 78 -5.90 13.48 5.34
CA ASP A 78 -5.19 13.31 4.07
C ASP A 78 -4.02 12.33 4.21
N GLU A 79 -3.33 12.33 5.36
CA GLU A 79 -2.33 11.31 5.70
C GLU A 79 -2.94 9.92 5.78
N GLU A 80 -4.11 9.78 6.43
CA GLU A 80 -4.81 8.49 6.49
C GLU A 80 -5.30 8.03 5.11
N ILE A 81 -5.82 8.94 4.27
CA ILE A 81 -6.23 8.62 2.90
C ILE A 81 -5.01 8.21 2.06
N ALA A 82 -3.91 8.96 2.10
CA ALA A 82 -2.69 8.62 1.39
C ALA A 82 -2.16 7.25 1.83
N ALA A 83 -2.17 6.95 3.14
CA ALA A 83 -1.78 5.66 3.68
C ALA A 83 -2.67 4.50 3.17
N LEU A 84 -3.99 4.72 3.11
CA LEU A 84 -4.92 3.71 2.60
C LEU A 84 -4.74 3.48 1.10
N LEU A 85 -4.28 4.48 0.35
CA LEU A 85 -4.17 4.43 -1.09
C LEU A 85 -2.79 4.05 -1.63
N HIS A 86 -1.69 4.22 -0.88
CA HIS A 86 -0.32 4.15 -1.41
C HIS A 86 -0.01 2.87 -2.21
N ASP A 87 -0.56 1.74 -1.79
CA ASP A 87 -0.36 0.44 -2.43
C ASP A 87 -1.39 0.09 -3.51
N THR A 88 -2.42 0.91 -3.74
CA THR A 88 -3.53 0.58 -4.64
C THR A 88 -3.10 0.38 -6.09
N ALA A 89 -2.01 1.02 -6.51
CA ALA A 89 -1.45 0.84 -7.85
C ALA A 89 -0.83 -0.55 -8.09
N LYS A 90 -0.52 -1.31 -7.03
CA LYS A 90 -0.16 -2.74 -7.14
C LYS A 90 -1.34 -3.54 -7.72
N GLY A 91 -2.58 -3.10 -7.44
CA GLY A 91 -3.82 -3.71 -7.90
C GLY A 91 -4.00 -5.18 -7.47
N ARG A 92 -4.88 -5.91 -8.17
CA ARG A 92 -5.03 -7.38 -8.02
C ARG A 92 -3.88 -8.12 -8.69
N THR A 93 -2.67 -8.02 -8.15
CA THR A 93 -1.57 -8.91 -8.49
C THR A 93 -1.77 -10.25 -7.81
N GLY A 94 -1.54 -11.35 -8.53
CA GLY A 94 -1.71 -12.70 -7.99
C GLY A 94 -0.73 -12.98 -6.85
N LEU A 95 -1.13 -13.84 -5.92
CA LEU A 95 -0.33 -14.22 -4.74
C LEU A 95 1.08 -14.69 -5.13
N LEU A 96 1.21 -15.52 -6.17
CA LEU A 96 2.51 -16.02 -6.61
C LEU A 96 3.46 -14.90 -7.07
N ALA A 97 2.97 -13.91 -7.82
CA ALA A 97 3.80 -12.79 -8.25
C ALA A 97 4.31 -11.96 -7.07
N ARG A 98 3.50 -11.84 -6.00
CA ARG A 98 3.88 -11.15 -4.76
C ARG A 98 4.92 -11.93 -3.97
N ILE A 99 4.74 -13.24 -3.82
CA ILE A 99 5.73 -14.09 -3.16
C ILE A 99 7.07 -13.97 -3.89
N VAL A 100 7.09 -14.11 -5.22
CA VAL A 100 8.31 -13.93 -6.01
C VAL A 100 8.90 -12.53 -5.81
N HIS A 101 8.08 -11.49 -5.84
CA HIS A 101 8.56 -10.11 -5.63
C HIS A 101 9.20 -9.90 -4.24
N VAL A 102 8.60 -10.44 -3.18
CA VAL A 102 9.17 -10.41 -1.81
C VAL A 102 10.46 -11.22 -1.73
N LEU A 103 10.51 -12.38 -2.38
CA LEU A 103 11.72 -13.22 -2.44
C LEU A 103 12.84 -12.57 -3.25
N GLU A 104 12.54 -11.65 -4.15
CA GLU A 104 13.52 -10.79 -4.84
C GLU A 104 13.99 -9.61 -3.98
N GLY A 105 13.41 -9.42 -2.80
CA GLY A 105 13.71 -8.29 -1.91
C GLY A 105 12.90 -7.04 -2.21
N SER A 106 11.76 -7.17 -2.89
CA SER A 106 10.82 -6.09 -3.20
C SER A 106 11.47 -4.90 -3.93
N PRO A 107 12.06 -5.12 -5.12
CA PRO A 107 12.72 -4.07 -5.87
C PRO A 107 11.76 -2.96 -6.30
N HIS A 108 12.22 -1.71 -6.22
CA HIS A 108 11.55 -0.53 -6.78
C HIS A 108 12.25 -0.18 -8.10
N GLY A 109 11.50 -0.18 -9.21
CA GLY A 109 12.04 0.04 -10.55
C GLY A 109 12.77 -1.15 -11.19
N GLY A 110 13.39 -0.87 -12.35
CA GLY A 110 13.98 -1.87 -13.25
C GLY A 110 12.94 -2.74 -13.96
N ALA A 111 13.40 -3.50 -14.97
CA ALA A 111 12.52 -4.38 -15.75
C ALA A 111 12.34 -5.75 -15.07
N ALA A 112 11.10 -6.13 -14.79
CA ALA A 112 10.75 -7.49 -14.43
C ALA A 112 10.75 -8.38 -15.68
N ARG A 113 11.54 -9.47 -15.65
CA ARG A 113 11.63 -10.46 -16.73
C ARG A 113 11.07 -11.81 -16.30
N GLY A 114 10.69 -12.63 -17.29
CA GLY A 114 10.24 -14.01 -17.09
C GLY A 114 8.74 -14.14 -16.80
N PRO A 115 8.30 -15.31 -16.31
CA PRO A 115 6.90 -15.54 -15.99
C PRO A 115 6.43 -14.53 -14.94
N LEU A 116 5.17 -14.09 -15.06
CA LEU A 116 4.57 -13.05 -14.21
C LEU A 116 5.24 -11.66 -14.37
N GLY A 117 6.09 -11.46 -15.38
CA GLY A 117 6.81 -10.21 -15.63
C GLY A 117 5.91 -8.97 -15.60
N ALA A 118 4.75 -9.01 -16.26
CA ALA A 118 3.80 -7.90 -16.24
C ALA A 118 3.23 -7.59 -14.83
N GLN A 119 3.00 -8.61 -14.00
CA GLN A 119 2.51 -8.44 -12.62
C GLN A 119 3.61 -7.90 -11.72
N ARG A 120 4.83 -8.41 -11.89
CA ARG A 120 6.02 -7.94 -11.16
C ARG A 120 6.44 -6.53 -11.57
N GLN A 121 6.25 -6.16 -12.84
CA GLN A 121 6.49 -4.78 -13.30
C GLN A 121 5.55 -3.82 -12.59
N ARG A 122 4.26 -4.17 -12.46
CA ARG A 122 3.30 -3.37 -11.68
C ARG A 122 3.73 -3.20 -10.22
N LEU A 123 4.25 -4.25 -9.59
CA LEU A 123 4.76 -4.17 -8.23
C LEU A 123 5.97 -3.23 -8.13
N ARG A 124 6.86 -3.21 -9.13
CA ARG A 124 8.04 -2.32 -9.15
C ARG A 124 7.71 -0.85 -9.39
N GLU A 125 6.65 -0.58 -10.16
CA GLU A 125 6.25 0.78 -10.59
C GLU A 125 5.11 1.38 -9.75
N HIS A 126 4.60 0.65 -8.75
CA HIS A 126 3.38 1.03 -8.06
C HIS A 126 3.44 2.43 -7.43
N ALA A 127 4.58 2.77 -6.82
CA ALA A 127 4.83 4.05 -6.18
C ALA A 127 4.59 5.24 -7.12
N THR A 128 5.16 5.19 -8.33
CA THR A 128 4.97 6.25 -9.33
C THR A 128 3.54 6.24 -9.89
N ARG A 129 2.94 5.06 -10.06
CA ARG A 129 1.62 4.91 -10.66
C ARG A 129 0.49 5.33 -9.72
N VAL A 130 0.66 5.21 -8.40
CA VAL A 130 -0.39 5.54 -7.44
C VAL A 130 -0.75 7.02 -7.48
N VAL A 131 0.23 7.90 -7.75
CA VAL A 131 0.00 9.35 -7.88
C VAL A 131 -1.01 9.66 -8.99
N THR A 132 -0.79 9.12 -10.20
CA THR A 132 -1.68 9.33 -11.33
C THR A 132 -3.07 8.74 -11.07
N ILE A 133 -3.12 7.55 -10.49
CA ILE A 133 -4.38 6.83 -10.21
C ILE A 133 -5.20 7.57 -9.14
N ALA A 134 -4.58 7.98 -8.05
CA ALA A 134 -5.24 8.69 -6.95
C ALA A 134 -5.75 10.06 -7.41
N ARG A 135 -4.94 10.80 -8.18
CA ARG A 135 -5.36 12.08 -8.78
C ARG A 135 -6.56 11.88 -9.71
N GLY A 136 -6.51 10.90 -10.61
CA GLY A 136 -7.62 10.60 -11.53
C GLY A 136 -8.90 10.15 -10.82
N ALA A 137 -8.79 9.57 -9.63
CA ALA A 137 -9.91 9.20 -8.77
C ALA A 137 -10.38 10.35 -7.85
N GLY A 138 -9.83 11.55 -7.98
CA GLY A 138 -10.25 12.73 -7.22
C GLY A 138 -9.75 12.76 -5.78
N ALA A 139 -8.57 12.22 -5.50
CA ALA A 139 -7.88 12.47 -4.23
C ALA A 139 -7.58 13.97 -4.08
N SER A 140 -7.55 14.46 -2.84
CA SER A 140 -7.27 15.88 -2.57
C SER A 140 -5.85 16.25 -3.05
N PRO A 141 -5.58 17.54 -3.31
CA PRO A 141 -4.23 17.99 -3.63
C PRO A 141 -3.20 17.61 -2.56
N ARG A 142 -3.59 17.64 -1.27
CA ARG A 142 -2.72 17.28 -0.14
C ARG A 142 -2.40 15.78 -0.13
N SER A 143 -3.41 14.92 -0.27
CA SER A 143 -3.21 13.46 -0.40
C SER A 143 -2.32 13.12 -1.59
N VAL A 144 -2.50 13.80 -2.74
CA VAL A 144 -1.67 13.60 -3.95
C VAL A 144 -0.22 14.04 -3.72
N ALA A 145 0.00 15.15 -3.00
CA ALA A 145 1.35 15.60 -2.65
C ALA A 145 2.07 14.57 -1.78
N ILE A 146 1.42 14.08 -0.72
CA ILE A 146 1.98 13.04 0.17
C ILE A 146 2.38 11.77 -0.61
N LEU A 147 1.51 11.33 -1.54
CA LEU A 147 1.80 10.18 -2.39
C LEU A 147 2.95 10.43 -3.37
N THR A 148 3.12 11.67 -3.83
CA THR A 148 4.23 12.06 -4.72
C THR A 148 5.55 12.01 -3.95
N ASP A 149 5.60 12.64 -2.78
CA ASP A 149 6.78 12.64 -1.91
C ASP A 149 7.15 11.21 -1.48
N LEU A 150 6.16 10.37 -1.16
CA LEU A 150 6.41 8.96 -0.84
C LEU A 150 7.01 8.20 -2.03
N ALA A 151 6.50 8.42 -3.24
CA ALA A 151 7.02 7.77 -4.43
C ALA A 151 8.48 8.16 -4.71
N GLU A 152 8.84 9.41 -4.45
CA GLU A 152 10.22 9.90 -4.55
C GLU A 152 11.14 9.28 -3.49
N LEU A 153 10.67 9.14 -2.24
CA LEU A 153 11.39 8.45 -1.18
C LEU A 153 11.67 6.99 -1.51
N GLU A 154 10.66 6.27 -2.02
CA GLU A 154 10.81 4.85 -2.37
C GLU A 154 11.77 4.66 -3.56
N ALA A 155 11.80 5.61 -4.49
CA ALA A 155 12.68 5.56 -5.66
C ALA A 155 14.14 5.91 -5.34
N ASN A 156 14.37 6.93 -4.50
CA ASN A 156 15.69 7.52 -4.27
C ASN A 156 16.32 7.15 -2.92
N GLY A 157 15.60 6.46 -2.04
CA GLY A 157 15.95 6.35 -0.63
C GLY A 157 15.79 7.69 0.10
N VAL A 158 16.17 7.75 1.38
CA VAL A 158 16.04 8.94 2.26
C VAL A 158 16.94 10.08 1.76
N VAL A 159 16.58 10.74 0.66
CA VAL A 159 17.29 11.90 0.14
C VAL A 159 16.28 13.00 -0.12
N ARG A 160 16.22 13.91 0.86
CA ARG A 160 15.50 15.20 0.87
C ARG A 160 13.98 15.13 0.77
N LEU A 161 13.34 15.21 1.93
CA LEU A 161 11.96 15.68 2.01
C LEU A 161 11.93 17.20 2.05
N ALA A 162 11.32 17.81 1.05
CA ALA A 162 10.81 19.17 1.14
C ALA A 162 9.31 19.08 1.49
N GLY A 163 8.95 19.18 2.77
CA GLY A 163 7.55 19.06 3.19
C GLY A 163 7.35 18.96 4.71
N ASP A 164 6.10 18.83 5.15
CA ASP A 164 5.66 18.74 6.56
C ASP A 164 5.96 17.38 7.25
N GLY A 165 6.75 16.53 6.58
CA GLY A 165 7.18 15.23 7.07
C GLY A 165 6.14 14.12 6.99
N ALA A 166 4.95 14.35 6.42
CA ALA A 166 3.91 13.33 6.28
C ALA A 166 4.39 12.07 5.52
N ALA A 167 5.05 12.25 4.37
CA ALA A 167 5.63 11.14 3.61
C ALA A 167 6.74 10.42 4.38
N ALA A 168 7.57 11.13 5.16
CA ALA A 168 8.55 10.52 6.05
C ALA A 168 7.88 9.62 7.09
N ARG A 169 6.85 10.14 7.77
CA ARG A 169 6.12 9.40 8.80
C ARG A 169 5.52 8.13 8.19
N LEU A 170 4.87 8.26 7.04
CA LEU A 170 4.28 7.16 6.30
C LEU A 170 5.35 6.12 5.93
N PHE A 171 6.46 6.54 5.32
CA PHE A 171 7.58 5.68 4.94
C PHE A 171 8.21 4.96 6.14
N LEU A 172 8.44 5.66 7.25
CA LEU A 172 9.02 5.09 8.46
C LEU A 172 8.10 4.05 9.09
N LEU A 173 6.80 4.33 9.17
CA LEU A 173 5.81 3.42 9.72
C LEU A 173 5.62 2.18 8.83
N ASP A 174 5.64 2.36 7.52
CA ASP A 174 5.53 1.24 6.58
C ASP A 174 6.79 0.35 6.59
N SER A 175 7.97 0.98 6.62
CA SER A 175 9.27 0.30 6.70
C SER A 175 9.54 -0.37 8.06
N GLY A 176 8.69 -0.14 9.06
CA GLY A 176 8.85 -0.68 10.42
C GLY A 176 9.96 0.00 11.22
N GLY A 177 10.21 1.29 10.99
CA GLY A 177 11.13 2.13 11.77
C GLY A 177 12.61 2.02 11.39
N ARG A 178 12.93 1.57 10.17
CA ARG A 178 14.31 1.55 9.67
C ARG A 178 14.52 2.67 8.65
N ALA A 179 15.09 3.78 9.12
CA ALA A 179 15.92 4.66 8.32
C ALA A 179 17.37 4.14 8.33
#